data_AF-A0A4Q2SXW7-F1
#
_entry.id   AF-A0A4Q2SXW7-F1
#
_cell.length_a   1.000
_cell.length_b   1.000
_cell.length_c   1.000
_cell.angle_alpha   90.00
_cell.angle_beta   90.00
_cell.angle_gamma   90.00
#
_symmetry.space_group_name_H-M   'P 1'
#
loop_
_entity.id
_entity.type
_entity.pdbx_description
1 polymer ?
#
loop_
_entity_poly.entity_id
_entity_poly.type
_entity_poly.pdbx_seq_one_letter_code
_entity_poly.pdbx_strand_id
1 'polypeptide(L)'
;MPRRTSTWLTVIATAAMLAAVVAWHPSEQFATVRRAIGLGAERPLPAPAVVRAGGTFTYAMTQPGAGTDPVGWDPCEEIRYRVNPAGEPPGGRELIDRAITRVSEATGLSFDDEGDTDRRPFPGGVKLFGRPDPVVIGWADPTEYADLAGQVAGVGGAVAEQGSNGRVHYVSGGVVLDVEAFTPTAVAQQPRVLEAIVLHELAHVVGLAHVSEPMELMFANNIGQVSFGPGDREGLARLGSLPCGG
;
A
#
# COMPACT_ATOMS: atom_id res chain seq x y z
N MET A 1 -8.00 -51.09 -37.45
CA MET A 1 -8.62 -49.79 -37.12
C MET A 1 -7.84 -49.17 -35.94
N PRO A 2 -7.06 -48.11 -36.14
CA PRO A 2 -6.28 -47.51 -35.06
C PRO A 2 -7.17 -46.66 -34.14
N ARG A 3 -6.88 -46.74 -32.84
CA ARG A 3 -7.60 -46.13 -31.71
C ARG A 3 -7.62 -44.60 -31.80
N ARG A 4 -8.60 -44.01 -32.50
CA ARG A 4 -8.84 -42.55 -32.49
C ARG A 4 -9.17 -42.01 -31.09
N THR A 5 -9.74 -42.83 -30.21
CA THR A 5 -10.19 -42.41 -28.86
C THR A 5 -9.04 -42.02 -27.92
N SER A 6 -7.85 -42.60 -28.08
CA SER A 6 -6.70 -42.35 -27.20
C SER A 6 -6.14 -40.94 -27.34
N THR A 7 -6.16 -40.37 -28.55
CA THR A 7 -5.57 -39.05 -28.83
C THR A 7 -6.48 -37.91 -28.35
N TRP A 8 -7.79 -38.08 -28.47
CA TRP A 8 -8.76 -37.09 -27.98
C TRP A 8 -8.74 -36.97 -26.45
N LEU A 9 -8.61 -38.10 -25.75
CA LEU A 9 -8.50 -38.12 -24.29
C LEU A 9 -7.22 -37.43 -23.80
N THR A 10 -6.07 -37.62 -24.47
CA THR A 10 -4.83 -36.91 -24.11
C THR A 10 -4.90 -35.43 -24.40
N VAL A 11 -5.52 -35.01 -25.52
CA VAL A 11 -5.70 -33.57 -25.83
C VAL A 11 -6.60 -32.90 -24.79
N ILE A 12 -7.72 -33.54 -24.40
CA ILE A 12 -8.61 -33.01 -23.37
C ILE A 12 -7.91 -32.94 -22.01
N ALA A 13 -7.19 -34.00 -21.61
CA ALA A 13 -6.47 -34.02 -20.34
C ALA A 13 -5.36 -32.95 -20.29
N THR A 14 -4.63 -32.76 -21.39
CA THR A 14 -3.57 -31.74 -21.48
C THR A 14 -4.16 -30.32 -21.43
N ALA A 15 -5.26 -30.08 -22.15
CA ALA A 15 -5.97 -28.80 -22.13
C ALA A 15 -6.54 -28.49 -20.75
N ALA A 16 -7.12 -29.49 -20.06
CA ALA A 16 -7.63 -29.34 -18.70
C ALA A 16 -6.49 -29.06 -17.70
N MET A 17 -5.34 -29.73 -17.85
CA MET A 17 -4.18 -29.51 -16.99
C MET A 17 -3.56 -28.12 -17.22
N LEU A 18 -3.45 -27.67 -18.48
CA LEU A 18 -3.04 -26.30 -18.81
C LEU A 18 -4.02 -25.27 -18.27
N ALA A 19 -5.33 -25.49 -18.39
CA ALA A 19 -6.34 -24.62 -17.82
C ALA A 19 -6.25 -24.55 -16.28
N ALA A 20 -6.03 -25.70 -15.63
CA ALA A 20 -5.80 -25.78 -14.18
C ALA A 20 -4.54 -25.02 -13.76
N VAL A 21 -3.44 -25.14 -14.51
CA VAL A 21 -2.21 -24.37 -14.27
C VAL A 21 -2.48 -22.88 -14.45
N VAL A 22 -3.12 -22.45 -15.54
CA VAL A 22 -3.43 -21.02 -15.76
C VAL A 22 -4.36 -20.46 -14.68
N ALA A 23 -5.34 -21.23 -14.21
CA ALA A 23 -6.32 -20.80 -13.22
C ALA A 23 -5.74 -20.71 -11.80
N TRP A 24 -4.87 -21.65 -11.41
CA TRP A 24 -4.38 -21.77 -10.03
C TRP A 24 -2.93 -21.36 -9.82
N HIS A 25 -2.14 -21.12 -10.89
CA HIS A 25 -0.74 -20.74 -10.73
C HIS A 25 -0.60 -19.23 -10.44
N PRO A 26 0.10 -18.83 -9.36
CA PRO A 26 0.14 -17.46 -8.85
C PRO A 26 1.05 -16.52 -9.66
N SER A 27 1.43 -16.87 -10.89
CA SER A 27 2.36 -16.07 -11.69
C SER A 27 1.66 -14.96 -12.46
N GLU A 28 2.25 -13.76 -12.44
CA GLU A 28 1.85 -12.57 -13.21
C GLU A 28 1.61 -12.84 -14.71
N GLN A 29 2.39 -13.75 -15.31
CA GLN A 29 2.28 -14.12 -16.72
C GLN A 29 0.89 -14.68 -17.09
N PHE A 30 0.18 -15.28 -16.12
CA PHE A 30 -1.17 -15.81 -16.33
C PHE A 30 -2.27 -14.84 -15.89
N ALA A 31 -1.95 -13.69 -15.28
CA ALA A 31 -2.95 -12.71 -14.87
C ALA A 31 -3.71 -12.13 -16.07
N THR A 32 -3.02 -11.84 -17.17
CA THR A 32 -3.62 -11.37 -18.43
C THR A 32 -4.58 -12.41 -19.03
N VAL A 33 -4.17 -13.69 -19.03
CA VAL A 33 -4.99 -14.79 -19.56
C VAL A 33 -6.21 -15.03 -18.67
N ARG A 34 -6.03 -15.04 -17.34
CA ARG A 34 -7.11 -15.16 -16.36
C ARG A 34 -8.13 -14.03 -16.53
N ARG A 35 -7.69 -12.79 -16.69
CA ARG A 35 -8.58 -11.64 -16.96
C ARG A 35 -9.37 -11.81 -18.26
N ALA A 36 -8.72 -12.26 -19.34
CA ALA A 36 -9.37 -12.47 -20.64
C ALA A 36 -10.49 -13.53 -20.60
N ILE A 37 -10.44 -14.45 -19.63
CA ILE A 37 -11.45 -15.51 -19.44
C ILE A 37 -12.37 -15.27 -18.22
N GLY A 38 -12.34 -14.08 -17.63
CA GLY A 38 -13.22 -13.72 -16.50
C GLY A 38 -12.80 -14.30 -15.13
N LEU A 39 -11.53 -14.70 -14.99
CA LEU A 39 -10.91 -15.17 -13.74
C LEU A 39 -9.86 -14.18 -13.21
N GLY A 40 -9.87 -12.94 -13.70
CA GLY A 40 -9.00 -11.88 -13.16
C GLY A 40 -9.38 -11.57 -11.72
N ALA A 41 -8.41 -11.18 -10.89
CA ALA A 41 -8.70 -10.70 -9.54
C ALA A 41 -9.71 -9.55 -9.62
N GLU A 42 -10.78 -9.65 -8.85
CA GLU A 42 -11.73 -8.57 -8.65
C GLU A 42 -11.28 -7.72 -7.47
N ARG A 43 -11.69 -6.45 -7.44
CA ARG A 43 -11.35 -5.55 -6.34
C ARG A 43 -11.99 -6.06 -5.04
N PRO A 44 -11.23 -6.23 -3.94
CA PRO A 44 -11.81 -6.62 -2.67
C PRO A 44 -12.78 -5.57 -2.12
N LEU A 45 -12.50 -4.29 -2.39
CA LEU A 45 -13.31 -3.14 -1.98
C LEU A 45 -13.68 -2.25 -3.18
N PRO A 46 -14.87 -1.61 -3.15
CA PRO A 46 -15.28 -0.71 -4.21
C PRO A 46 -14.37 0.52 -4.28
N ALA A 47 -14.16 1.04 -5.49
CA ALA A 47 -13.46 2.30 -5.69
C ALA A 47 -14.23 3.45 -5.00
N PRO A 48 -13.55 4.34 -4.26
CA PRO A 48 -14.18 5.52 -3.69
C PRO A 48 -14.56 6.51 -4.80
N ALA A 49 -15.59 7.32 -4.54
CA ALA A 49 -15.94 8.40 -5.45
C ALA A 49 -14.87 9.50 -5.44
N VAL A 50 -14.35 9.87 -6.60
CA VAL A 50 -13.43 11.01 -6.73
C VAL A 50 -14.23 12.31 -6.67
N VAL A 51 -14.11 13.03 -5.56
CA VAL A 51 -14.79 14.32 -5.33
C VAL A 51 -13.77 15.45 -5.44
N ARG A 52 -14.07 16.44 -6.28
CA ARG A 52 -13.28 17.68 -6.40
C ARG A 52 -13.87 18.75 -5.49
N ALA A 53 -13.36 18.85 -4.27
CA ALA A 53 -13.87 19.78 -3.25
C ALA A 53 -12.93 20.98 -3.01
N GLY A 54 -11.94 21.19 -3.88
CA GLY A 54 -10.83 22.13 -3.65
C GLY A 54 -9.65 21.43 -2.96
N GLY A 55 -8.66 22.21 -2.55
CA GLY A 55 -7.44 21.67 -1.93
C GLY A 55 -6.35 21.29 -2.94
N THR A 56 -5.26 20.72 -2.44
CA THR A 56 -4.12 20.29 -3.26
C THR A 56 -3.65 18.91 -2.87
N PHE A 57 -3.22 18.12 -3.85
CA PHE A 57 -2.51 16.87 -3.62
C PHE A 57 -1.39 16.73 -4.65
N THR A 58 -0.40 15.90 -4.32
CA THR A 58 0.64 15.48 -5.26
C THR A 58 0.95 14.01 -5.03
N TYR A 59 1.43 13.33 -6.07
CA TYR A 59 1.85 11.94 -5.99
C TYR A 59 3.34 11.85 -5.66
N ALA A 60 3.72 10.85 -4.87
CA ALA A 60 5.10 10.56 -4.54
C ALA A 60 5.91 10.13 -5.77
N MET A 61 5.29 9.39 -6.69
CA MET A 61 5.90 8.99 -7.96
C MET A 61 4.88 9.03 -9.09
N THR A 62 5.36 9.37 -10.29
CA THR A 62 4.60 9.24 -11.54
C THR A 62 5.29 8.28 -12.49
N GLN A 63 4.50 7.74 -13.43
CA GLN A 63 4.98 6.78 -14.43
C GLN A 63 6.06 7.41 -15.31
N PRO A 64 7.18 6.70 -15.58
CA PRO A 64 8.23 7.20 -16.47
C PRO A 64 7.68 7.58 -17.85
N GLY A 65 7.93 8.83 -18.28
CA GLY A 65 7.53 9.32 -19.61
C GLY A 65 6.03 9.57 -19.82
N ALA A 66 5.18 9.38 -18.80
CA ALA A 66 3.72 9.52 -18.92
C ALA A 66 3.14 10.73 -18.12
N GLY A 67 3.98 11.71 -17.80
CA GLY A 67 3.55 12.98 -17.21
C GLY A 67 3.01 12.84 -15.79
N THR A 68 1.68 12.91 -15.65
CA THR A 68 0.94 13.02 -14.37
C THR A 68 0.30 11.71 -13.90
N ASP A 69 0.45 10.62 -14.66
CA ASP A 69 -0.08 9.31 -14.29
C ASP A 69 0.65 8.79 -13.04
N PRO A 70 -0.05 8.47 -11.94
CA PRO A 70 0.62 8.05 -10.71
C PRO A 70 1.18 6.63 -10.81
N VAL A 71 2.23 6.39 -10.04
CA VAL A 71 2.54 5.05 -9.54
C VAL A 71 1.63 4.77 -8.35
N GLY A 72 1.11 3.56 -8.26
CA GLY A 72 0.20 3.17 -7.18
C GLY A 72 0.22 1.66 -6.94
N TRP A 73 -0.55 1.23 -5.95
CA TRP A 73 -0.83 -0.18 -5.67
C TRP A 73 -1.85 -0.75 -6.66
N ASP A 74 -1.82 -2.06 -6.89
CA ASP A 74 -2.89 -2.75 -7.61
C ASP A 74 -4.13 -2.84 -6.68
N PRO A 75 -5.26 -2.17 -7.00
CA PRO A 75 -6.43 -2.19 -6.13
C PRO A 75 -7.22 -3.51 -6.17
N CYS A 76 -6.80 -4.48 -7.00
CA CYS A 76 -7.30 -5.84 -6.96
C CYS A 76 -6.47 -6.76 -6.05
N GLU A 77 -5.39 -6.27 -5.46
CA GLU A 77 -4.59 -7.01 -4.47
C GLU A 77 -4.70 -6.36 -3.09
N GLU A 78 -4.61 -7.20 -2.05
CA GLU A 78 -4.57 -6.71 -0.68
C GLU A 78 -3.15 -6.25 -0.33
N ILE A 79 -3.05 -5.05 0.26
CA ILE A 79 -1.80 -4.52 0.78
C ILE A 79 -1.52 -5.20 2.11
N ARG A 80 -0.61 -6.18 2.06
CA ARG A 80 -0.21 -6.92 3.26
C ARG A 80 0.66 -6.05 4.13
N TYR A 81 0.38 -6.03 5.43
CA TYR A 81 1.20 -5.33 6.40
C TYR A 81 1.49 -6.21 7.62
N ARG A 82 2.58 -5.88 8.31
CA ARG A 82 2.95 -6.43 9.61
C ARG A 82 3.39 -5.33 10.54
N VAL A 83 3.22 -5.55 11.84
CA VAL A 83 3.62 -4.61 12.88
C VAL A 83 4.83 -5.14 13.63
N ASN A 84 5.87 -4.31 13.80
CA ASN A 84 6.97 -4.62 14.70
C ASN A 84 6.71 -3.96 16.05
N PRO A 85 6.33 -4.70 17.12
CA PRO A 85 5.94 -4.10 18.40
C PRO A 85 7.12 -3.59 19.23
N ALA A 86 8.37 -3.72 18.77
CA ALA A 86 9.52 -3.20 19.50
C ALA A 86 9.49 -1.66 19.52
N GLY A 87 9.43 -1.10 20.74
CA GLY A 87 9.31 0.35 20.96
C GLY A 87 7.87 0.86 20.94
N GLU A 88 6.88 -0.01 20.77
CA GLU A 88 5.47 0.37 20.77
C GLU A 88 5.01 0.90 22.13
N PRO A 89 4.40 2.10 22.22
CA PRO A 89 3.75 2.55 23.44
C PRO A 89 2.39 1.86 23.66
N PRO A 90 1.89 1.78 24.90
CA PRO A 90 0.51 1.37 25.15
C PRO A 90 -0.47 2.24 24.34
N GLY A 91 -1.36 1.60 23.56
CA GLY A 91 -2.28 2.30 22.66
C GLY A 91 -1.78 2.44 21.21
N GLY A 92 -0.54 2.01 20.92
CA GLY A 92 0.11 2.15 19.61
C GLY A 92 -0.61 1.38 18.50
N ARG A 93 -0.88 0.08 18.72
CA ARG A 93 -1.59 -0.78 17.79
C ARG A 93 -2.96 -0.23 17.43
N GLU A 94 -3.70 0.28 18.42
CA GLU A 94 -5.02 0.85 18.15
C GLU A 94 -4.95 2.14 17.31
N LEU A 95 -3.84 2.90 17.35
CA LEU A 95 -3.63 4.03 16.44
C LEU A 95 -3.43 3.54 15.00
N ILE A 96 -2.64 2.48 14.82
CA ILE A 96 -2.39 1.86 13.50
C ILE A 96 -3.69 1.33 12.91
N ASP A 97 -4.45 0.54 13.66
CA ASP A 97 -5.68 -0.10 13.16
C ASP A 97 -6.71 0.95 12.71
N ARG A 98 -6.86 2.06 13.47
CA ARG A 98 -7.73 3.17 13.09
C ARG A 98 -7.23 3.91 11.86
N ALA A 99 -5.92 4.16 11.77
CA ALA A 99 -5.33 4.83 10.61
C ALA A 99 -5.46 3.98 9.34
N ILE A 100 -5.20 2.66 9.41
CA ILE A 100 -5.41 1.71 8.30
C ILE A 100 -6.86 1.73 7.84
N THR A 101 -7.82 1.68 8.77
CA THR A 101 -9.25 1.78 8.44
C THR A 101 -9.55 3.05 7.64
N ARG A 102 -9.03 4.20 8.08
CA ARG A 102 -9.28 5.50 7.44
C ARG A 102 -8.61 5.63 6.07
N VAL A 103 -7.40 5.07 5.88
CA VAL A 103 -6.75 5.02 4.56
C VAL A 103 -7.50 4.09 3.62
N SER A 104 -7.91 2.92 4.12
CA SER A 104 -8.72 1.97 3.35
C SER A 104 -10.03 2.60 2.89
N GLU A 105 -10.74 3.33 3.75
CA GLU A 105 -11.97 4.06 3.38
C GLU A 105 -11.72 5.16 2.32
N ALA A 106 -10.61 5.90 2.44
CA ALA A 106 -10.30 7.00 1.52
C ALA A 106 -9.83 6.52 0.13
N THR A 107 -9.28 5.31 0.06
CA THR A 107 -8.68 4.74 -1.16
C THR A 107 -9.50 3.60 -1.77
N GLY A 108 -10.32 2.90 -0.98
CA GLY A 108 -10.90 1.61 -1.39
C GLY A 108 -9.84 0.54 -1.68
N LEU A 109 -8.65 0.65 -1.08
CA LEU A 109 -7.62 -0.40 -1.06
C LEU A 109 -7.86 -1.29 0.17
N SER A 110 -7.74 -2.61 0.00
CA SER A 110 -7.82 -3.56 1.11
C SER A 110 -6.44 -3.74 1.75
N PHE A 111 -6.42 -3.90 3.07
CA PHE A 111 -5.22 -4.16 3.84
C PHE A 111 -5.36 -5.49 4.57
N ASP A 112 -4.33 -6.34 4.48
CA ASP A 112 -4.29 -7.65 5.13
C ASP A 112 -3.26 -7.62 6.27
N ASP A 113 -3.74 -7.79 7.51
CA ASP A 113 -2.91 -7.84 8.71
C ASP A 113 -2.29 -9.24 8.84
N GLU A 114 -1.02 -9.37 8.49
CA GLU A 114 -0.27 -10.62 8.63
C GLU A 114 0.32 -10.81 10.05
N GLY A 115 -0.07 -9.98 11.02
CA GLY A 115 0.35 -10.03 12.41
C GLY A 115 1.71 -9.39 12.67
N ASP A 116 2.34 -9.80 13.78
CA ASP A 116 3.58 -9.18 14.24
C ASP A 116 4.83 -9.70 13.49
N THR A 117 5.90 -8.91 13.51
CA THR A 117 7.19 -9.25 12.90
C THR A 117 8.36 -8.69 13.69
N ASP A 118 9.49 -9.40 13.69
CA ASP A 118 10.75 -8.89 14.25
C ASP A 118 11.52 -8.00 13.25
N ARG A 119 11.07 -7.91 11.99
CA ARG A 119 11.70 -7.04 10.99
C ARG A 119 11.47 -5.58 11.31
N ARG A 120 12.51 -4.76 11.19
CA ARG A 120 12.39 -3.30 11.36
C ARG A 120 11.68 -2.67 10.16
N PRO A 121 10.98 -1.54 10.35
CA PRO A 121 10.18 -0.87 9.31
C PRO A 121 11.00 -0.15 8.23
N PHE A 122 12.30 -0.43 8.14
CA PHE A 122 13.18 0.21 7.18
C PHE A 122 12.97 -0.44 5.81
N PRO A 123 12.57 0.33 4.78
CA PRO A 123 12.33 -0.24 3.46
C PRO A 123 13.55 -1.02 2.98
N GLY A 124 13.40 -2.34 2.85
CA GLY A 124 14.37 -3.17 2.17
C GLY A 124 14.36 -2.85 0.68
N GLY A 125 15.51 -3.04 0.00
CA GLY A 125 15.55 -2.95 -1.45
C GLY A 125 14.60 -3.96 -2.12
N VAL A 126 14.32 -3.75 -3.41
CA VAL A 126 13.48 -4.65 -4.21
C VAL A 126 14.07 -6.06 -4.21
N LYS A 127 13.21 -7.06 -3.96
CA LYS A 127 13.61 -8.47 -4.02
C LYS A 127 13.79 -8.92 -5.47
N LEU A 128 14.91 -9.58 -5.76
CA LEU A 128 15.17 -10.10 -7.11
C LEU A 128 14.34 -11.35 -7.45
N PHE A 129 13.91 -12.11 -6.43
CA PHE A 129 13.09 -13.31 -6.58
C PHE A 129 12.10 -13.47 -5.40
N GLY A 130 10.92 -14.03 -5.69
CA GLY A 130 9.88 -14.30 -4.70
C GLY A 130 8.87 -13.17 -4.55
N ARG A 131 7.88 -13.38 -3.68
CA ARG A 131 6.84 -12.37 -3.40
C ARG A 131 7.49 -11.16 -2.70
N PRO A 132 7.07 -9.92 -3.04
CA PRO A 132 7.47 -8.72 -2.30
C PRO A 132 7.21 -8.86 -0.80
N ASP A 133 7.99 -8.16 0.02
CA ASP A 133 7.75 -8.13 1.46
C ASP A 133 6.49 -7.33 1.80
N PRO A 134 5.73 -7.71 2.85
CA PRO A 134 4.64 -6.87 3.33
C PRO A 134 5.17 -5.50 3.79
N VAL A 135 4.28 -4.51 3.82
CA VAL A 135 4.56 -3.23 4.47
C VAL A 135 4.88 -3.49 5.94
N VAL A 136 5.93 -2.88 6.47
CA VAL A 136 6.27 -3.01 7.89
C VAL A 136 6.04 -1.68 8.60
N ILE A 137 5.19 -1.70 9.63
CA ILE A 137 4.91 -0.56 10.50
C ILE A 137 5.61 -0.81 11.83
N GLY A 138 6.35 0.15 12.36
CA GLY A 138 7.03 -0.02 13.64
C GLY A 138 7.59 1.28 14.19
N TRP A 139 8.30 1.18 15.30
CA TRP A 139 8.82 2.33 16.04
C TRP A 139 10.34 2.30 16.13
N ALA A 140 11.01 3.43 15.97
CA ALA A 140 12.47 3.55 16.08
C ALA A 140 12.86 4.86 16.77
N ASP A 141 14.13 4.97 17.16
CA ASP A 141 14.74 6.24 17.55
C ASP A 141 15.70 6.75 16.45
N PRO A 142 16.17 8.01 16.50
CA PRO A 142 17.08 8.56 15.51
C PRO A 142 18.46 7.90 15.44
N THR A 143 18.86 7.13 16.46
CA THR A 143 20.12 6.37 16.44
C THR A 143 20.01 5.12 15.57
N GLU A 144 18.81 4.55 15.50
CA GLU A 144 18.51 3.39 14.66
C GLU A 144 18.05 3.79 13.26
N TYR A 145 17.26 4.87 13.13
CA TYR A 145 16.79 5.40 11.86
C TYR A 145 17.05 6.90 11.75
N ALA A 146 18.14 7.26 11.07
CA ALA A 146 18.66 8.63 11.04
C ALA A 146 17.68 9.68 10.48
N ASP A 147 16.73 9.28 9.63
CA ASP A 147 15.72 10.21 9.06
C ASP A 147 14.72 10.73 10.13
N LEU A 148 14.69 10.14 11.33
CA LEU A 148 13.94 10.67 12.48
C LEU A 148 14.66 11.84 13.17
N ALA A 149 15.89 12.17 12.79
CA ALA A 149 16.61 13.25 13.44
C ALA A 149 15.89 14.60 13.26
N GLY A 150 15.82 15.39 14.34
CA GLY A 150 15.21 16.72 14.34
C GLY A 150 13.77 16.69 14.85
N GLN A 151 12.85 17.33 14.11
CA GLN A 151 11.43 17.43 14.48
C GLN A 151 10.57 16.52 13.58
N VAL A 152 10.93 15.24 13.49
CA VAL A 152 10.27 14.25 12.64
C VAL A 152 9.61 13.19 13.52
N ALA A 153 8.27 13.15 13.53
CA ALA A 153 7.53 12.20 14.36
C ALA A 153 7.28 10.84 13.68
N GLY A 154 7.52 10.75 12.38
CA GLY A 154 7.41 9.53 11.60
C GLY A 154 7.91 9.70 10.17
N VAL A 155 8.13 8.58 9.50
CA VAL A 155 8.54 8.50 8.09
C VAL A 155 7.82 7.32 7.43
N GLY A 156 7.02 7.60 6.42
CA GLY A 156 6.32 6.64 5.58
C GLY A 156 6.83 6.65 4.15
N GLY A 157 6.80 5.48 3.49
CA GLY A 157 7.16 5.40 2.08
C GLY A 157 6.87 4.04 1.46
N ALA A 158 6.72 4.04 0.15
CA ALA A 158 6.47 2.85 -0.64
C ALA A 158 7.74 2.41 -1.40
N VAL A 159 7.86 1.10 -1.60
CA VAL A 159 8.84 0.52 -2.51
C VAL A 159 8.14 0.20 -3.82
N ALA A 160 8.71 0.69 -4.92
CA ALA A 160 8.18 0.48 -6.26
C ALA A 160 9.03 -0.52 -7.05
N GLU A 161 8.37 -1.29 -7.91
CA GLU A 161 9.00 -2.20 -8.86
C GLU A 161 8.48 -1.93 -10.28
N GLN A 162 9.30 -2.21 -11.29
CA GLN A 162 8.86 -2.18 -12.68
C GLN A 162 8.28 -3.54 -13.07
N GLY A 163 7.00 -3.56 -13.41
CA GLY A 163 6.32 -4.74 -13.94
C GLY A 163 6.78 -5.10 -15.35
N SER A 164 6.45 -6.32 -15.79
CA SER A 164 6.83 -6.82 -17.12
C SER A 164 6.22 -6.03 -18.30
N ASN A 165 5.16 -5.25 -18.03
CA ASN A 165 4.52 -4.35 -18.98
C ASN A 165 5.25 -2.99 -19.10
N GLY A 166 6.33 -2.78 -18.34
CA GLY A 166 7.11 -1.55 -18.30
C GLY A 166 6.56 -0.48 -17.36
N ARG A 167 5.37 -0.67 -16.76
CA ARG A 167 4.79 0.23 -15.76
C ARG A 167 5.43 0.00 -14.40
N VAL A 168 5.45 1.05 -13.59
CA VAL A 168 5.95 1.01 -12.22
C VAL A 168 4.75 0.94 -11.26
N HIS A 169 4.81 0.06 -10.26
CA HIS A 169 3.77 -0.10 -9.24
C HIS A 169 4.39 -0.28 -7.85
N TYR A 170 3.64 0.06 -6.81
CA TYR A 170 4.07 -0.18 -5.43
C TYR A 170 3.85 -1.64 -5.04
N VAL A 171 4.82 -2.21 -4.34
CA VAL A 171 4.85 -3.64 -3.97
C VAL A 171 5.12 -3.87 -2.49
N SER A 172 5.68 -2.87 -1.81
CA SER A 172 6.04 -2.93 -0.40
C SER A 172 6.14 -1.51 0.15
N GLY A 173 6.58 -1.36 1.40
CA GLY A 173 6.74 -0.06 2.05
C GLY A 173 7.11 -0.18 3.51
N GLY A 174 7.22 0.97 4.17
CA GLY A 174 7.49 1.05 5.60
C GLY A 174 6.87 2.28 6.22
N VAL A 175 6.55 2.17 7.51
CA VAL A 175 6.21 3.30 8.38
C VAL A 175 7.07 3.18 9.64
N VAL A 176 7.94 4.16 9.82
CA VAL A 176 8.79 4.29 11.01
C VAL A 176 8.20 5.41 11.88
N LEU A 177 7.80 5.10 13.10
CA LEU A 177 7.26 6.07 14.07
C LEU A 177 8.31 6.38 15.14
N ASP A 178 8.51 7.65 15.48
CA ASP A 178 9.51 8.03 16.47
C ASP A 178 9.05 7.69 17.89
N VAL A 179 9.83 6.88 18.60
CA VAL A 179 9.58 6.52 20.01
C VAL A 179 9.61 7.74 20.93
N GLU A 180 10.35 8.79 20.58
CA GLU A 180 10.42 10.02 21.37
C GLU A 180 9.16 10.88 21.19
N ALA A 181 8.51 10.80 20.02
CA ALA A 181 7.21 11.43 19.77
C ALA A 181 6.04 10.60 20.33
N PHE A 182 6.07 9.29 20.17
CA PHE A 182 5.02 8.34 20.56
C PHE A 182 5.19 7.86 22.01
N THR A 183 5.35 8.79 22.97
CA THR A 183 5.42 8.41 24.39
C THR A 183 4.05 7.91 24.91
N PRO A 184 4.01 7.07 25.97
CA PRO A 184 2.75 6.63 26.57
C PRO A 184 1.85 7.81 27.00
N THR A 185 2.43 8.88 27.52
CA THR A 185 1.71 10.10 27.89
C THR A 185 1.12 10.80 26.67
N ALA A 186 1.88 10.92 25.58
CA ALA A 186 1.42 11.55 24.34
C ALA A 186 0.25 10.76 23.72
N VAL A 187 0.37 9.43 23.63
CA VAL A 187 -0.69 8.55 23.13
C VAL A 187 -1.95 8.67 23.99
N ALA A 188 -1.82 8.70 25.31
CA ALA A 188 -2.96 8.82 26.21
C ALA A 188 -3.64 10.20 26.16
N GLN A 189 -2.88 11.29 26.07
CA GLN A 189 -3.40 12.65 26.15
C GLN A 189 -3.82 13.23 24.79
N GLN A 190 -3.20 12.77 23.70
CA GLN A 190 -3.37 13.34 22.36
C GLN A 190 -3.62 12.26 21.28
N PRO A 191 -4.47 11.24 21.51
CA PRO A 191 -4.58 10.09 20.61
C PRO A 191 -4.95 10.48 19.17
N ARG A 192 -5.74 11.55 18.98
CA ARG A 192 -6.10 12.03 17.63
C ARG A 192 -4.94 12.65 16.86
N VAL A 193 -3.99 13.29 17.55
CA VAL A 193 -2.79 13.87 16.92
C VAL A 193 -1.83 12.75 16.53
N LEU A 194 -1.63 11.78 17.43
CA LEU A 194 -0.75 10.64 17.20
C LEU A 194 -1.30 9.75 16.07
N GLU A 195 -2.61 9.53 16.02
CA GLU A 195 -3.27 8.83 14.91
C GLU A 195 -3.08 9.58 13.59
N ALA A 196 -3.14 10.91 13.60
CA ALA A 196 -2.96 11.71 12.41
C ALA A 196 -1.55 11.61 11.82
N ILE A 197 -0.53 11.44 12.68
CA ILE A 197 0.83 11.15 12.23
C ILE A 197 0.87 9.79 11.52
N VAL A 198 0.33 8.72 12.14
CA VAL A 198 0.26 7.40 11.50
C VAL A 198 -0.50 7.46 10.17
N LEU A 199 -1.59 8.21 10.14
CA LEU A 199 -2.42 8.42 8.96
C LEU A 199 -1.66 9.15 7.83
N HIS A 200 -0.85 10.15 8.18
CA HIS A 200 0.03 10.86 7.25
C HIS A 200 1.08 9.93 6.65
N GLU A 201 1.77 9.14 7.48
CA GLU A 201 2.78 8.20 6.98
C GLU A 201 2.18 7.11 6.09
N LEU A 202 0.99 6.60 6.42
CA LEU A 202 0.29 5.65 5.55
C LEU A 202 -0.17 6.28 4.24
N ALA A 203 -0.49 7.57 4.21
CA ALA A 203 -0.78 8.28 2.96
C ALA A 203 0.45 8.36 2.04
N HIS A 204 1.66 8.46 2.60
CA HIS A 204 2.90 8.26 1.84
C HIS A 204 3.05 6.84 1.30
N VAL A 205 2.76 5.82 2.11
CA VAL A 205 2.80 4.41 1.66
C VAL A 205 1.86 4.14 0.49
N VAL A 206 0.67 4.76 0.45
CA VAL A 206 -0.26 4.57 -0.67
C VAL A 206 0.03 5.46 -1.87
N GLY A 207 0.94 6.44 -1.76
CA GLY A 207 1.49 7.17 -2.91
C GLY A 207 1.28 8.68 -2.92
N LEU A 208 0.80 9.29 -1.84
CA LEU A 208 0.79 10.76 -1.74
C LEU A 208 2.16 11.31 -1.33
N ALA A 209 2.51 12.50 -1.81
CA ALA A 209 3.64 13.27 -1.32
C ALA A 209 3.18 14.55 -0.64
N HIS A 210 4.11 15.23 0.03
CA HIS A 210 3.81 16.47 0.71
C HIS A 210 3.30 17.56 -0.24
N VAL A 211 2.39 18.38 0.29
CA VAL A 211 1.92 19.61 -0.36
C VAL A 211 2.24 20.83 0.49
N SER A 212 2.09 22.03 -0.08
CA SER A 212 2.29 23.30 0.62
C SER A 212 1.03 23.84 1.31
N GLU A 213 -0.14 23.25 1.07
CA GLU A 213 -1.43 23.74 1.56
C GLU A 213 -1.67 23.29 3.02
N PRO A 214 -1.73 24.21 4.02
CA PRO A 214 -1.79 23.84 5.45
C PRO A 214 -3.11 23.21 5.91
N MET A 215 -4.14 23.21 5.05
CA MET A 215 -5.41 22.53 5.32
C MET A 215 -5.41 21.05 4.95
N GLU A 216 -4.36 20.59 4.26
CA GLU A 216 -4.17 19.18 3.94
C GLU A 216 -3.37 18.51 5.05
N LEU A 217 -3.72 17.27 5.38
CA LEU A 217 -2.93 16.44 6.29
C LEU A 217 -1.54 16.18 5.71
N MET A 218 -1.41 16.13 4.38
CA MET A 218 -0.12 16.00 3.69
C MET A 218 0.71 17.28 3.66
N PHE A 219 0.36 18.32 4.43
CA PHE A 219 1.26 19.44 4.66
C PHE A 219 2.46 19.01 5.54
N ALA A 220 3.68 19.17 5.04
CA ALA A 220 4.91 18.68 5.69
C ALA A 220 5.11 19.19 7.13
N ASN A 221 4.66 20.40 7.43
CA ASN A 221 4.80 21.02 8.75
C ASN A 221 3.47 21.01 9.53
N ASN A 222 2.70 19.92 9.43
CA ASN A 222 1.32 19.82 9.94
C ASN A 222 1.08 20.66 11.21
N ILE A 223 0.22 21.68 11.09
CA ILE A 223 -0.07 22.67 12.15
C ILE A 223 -1.31 22.30 12.99
N GLY A 224 -1.65 21.01 13.06
CA GLY A 224 -2.75 20.49 13.87
C GLY A 224 -3.91 19.88 13.09
N GLN A 225 -3.74 19.61 11.80
CA GLN A 225 -4.69 18.79 11.05
C GLN A 225 -4.66 17.35 11.56
N VAL A 226 -5.84 16.81 11.84
CA VAL A 226 -6.02 15.43 12.35
C VAL A 226 -6.79 14.54 11.38
N SER A 227 -7.05 15.04 10.18
CA SER A 227 -7.85 14.37 9.15
C SER A 227 -7.43 14.81 7.76
N PHE A 228 -7.59 13.93 6.78
CA PHE A 228 -7.41 14.25 5.37
C PHE A 228 -8.23 15.46 4.96
N GLY A 229 -7.53 16.43 4.37
CA GLY A 229 -8.13 17.58 3.74
C GLY A 229 -8.79 17.22 2.40
N PRO A 230 -9.43 18.20 1.74
CA PRO A 230 -10.11 17.98 0.47
C PRO A 230 -9.20 17.43 -0.64
N GLY A 231 -7.99 17.97 -0.76
CA GLY A 231 -7.00 17.55 -1.74
C GLY A 231 -6.50 16.14 -1.46
N ASP A 232 -6.14 15.84 -0.21
CA ASP A 232 -5.71 14.50 0.20
C ASP A 232 -6.74 13.43 -0.20
N ARG A 233 -8.02 13.67 0.11
CA ARG A 233 -9.10 12.73 -0.23
C ARG A 233 -9.25 12.55 -1.73
N GLU A 234 -9.11 13.62 -2.51
CA GLU A 234 -9.14 13.53 -3.97
C GLU A 234 -7.97 12.67 -4.48
N GLY A 235 -6.75 12.91 -4.00
CA GLY A 235 -5.55 12.16 -4.39
C GLY A 235 -5.63 10.69 -4.01
N LEU A 236 -6.05 10.38 -2.78
CA LEU A 236 -6.26 9.01 -2.28
C LEU A 236 -7.32 8.27 -3.09
N ALA A 237 -8.44 8.92 -3.40
CA ALA A 237 -9.50 8.32 -4.19
C ALA A 237 -9.03 8.00 -5.63
N ARG A 238 -8.17 8.84 -6.21
CA ARG A 238 -7.58 8.62 -7.54
C ARG A 238 -6.58 7.46 -7.53
N LEU A 239 -5.69 7.38 -6.53
CA LEU A 239 -4.76 6.25 -6.34
C LEU A 239 -5.53 4.94 -6.19
N GLY A 240 -6.58 4.95 -5.37
CA GLY A 240 -7.50 3.85 -5.21
C GLY A 240 -8.25 3.43 -6.48
N SER A 241 -8.47 4.36 -7.40
CA SER A 241 -9.25 4.12 -8.64
C SER A 241 -8.39 3.66 -9.82
N LEU A 242 -7.14 3.29 -9.58
CA LEU A 242 -6.28 2.74 -10.63
C LEU A 242 -6.85 1.43 -11.22
N PRO A 243 -6.50 1.10 -12.47
CA PRO A 243 -6.88 -0.17 -13.07
C PRO A 243 -6.10 -1.32 -12.42
N CYS A 244 -6.71 -2.50 -12.37
CA CYS A 244 -6.03 -3.69 -11.87
C CYS A 244 -4.96 -4.22 -12.83
N GLY A 245 -3.98 -4.97 -12.31
CA GLY A 245 -2.82 -5.52 -13.00
C GLY A 245 -1.84 -4.44 -13.43
N GLY A 246 -1.30 -3.75 -12.43
CA GLY A 246 -0.27 -2.70 -12.57
C GLY A 246 0.84 -3.04 -13.55
#